data_AF-A0A2E8HT14-F1
#
_entry.id   AF-A0A2E8HT14-F1
#
_cell.length_a   1.000
_cell.length_b   1.000
_cell.length_c   1.000
_cell.angle_alpha   90.00
_cell.angle_beta   90.00
_cell.angle_gamma   90.00
#
_symmetry.space_group_name_H-M   'P 1'
#
loop_
_entity.id
_entity.type
_entity.pdbx_description
1 polymer ?
#
loop_
_entity_poly.entity_id
_entity_poly.type
_entity_poly.pdbx_seq_one_letter_code
_entity_poly.pdbx_strand_id
1 'polypeptide(L)'
;MSAVTIKIKRRASTGASGAPTSLKSGELAFNENASDKQLYYGYGDDGSGNATSVETIAGSVFVRGQVSADSSSGVSYASGTGEFSLASIPNSSLANSAITLNGSSVSLGGTATIDSSLNVSDGSASSTVAGGGTLTIQGTSNEVTVDNSSNTLTVGLPDDVTIAGNLIVSGTATINGAVTTVNSTTLTVDDKNIELGSVATPTDTTADGGGLTLLGATNKTIKWLNATDCWTFNQPINITSGGLKIGGTEVINSSRSLINMVIDGGTF
;
A
#
# COMPACT_ATOMS: atom_id res chain seq x y z
N MET A 1 6.83 80.36 -42.09
CA MET A 1 7.88 79.61 -42.81
C MET A 1 7.22 78.91 -43.99
N SER A 2 7.72 79.13 -45.21
CA SER A 2 7.21 78.44 -46.40
C SER A 2 7.68 76.98 -46.36
N ALA A 3 6.76 76.03 -46.52
CA ALA A 3 7.12 74.62 -46.54
C ALA A 3 7.83 74.28 -47.87
N VAL A 4 9.06 73.76 -47.80
CA VAL A 4 9.73 73.19 -48.98
C VAL A 4 9.06 71.87 -49.29
N THR A 5 8.48 71.75 -50.49
CA THR A 5 7.86 70.51 -50.96
C THR A 5 8.86 69.69 -51.75
N ILE A 6 9.25 68.52 -51.23
CA ILE A 6 10.08 67.54 -51.95
C ILE A 6 9.14 66.50 -52.58
N LYS A 7 9.27 66.27 -53.90
CA LYS A 7 8.56 65.20 -54.62
C LYS A 7 9.56 64.12 -55.01
N ILE A 8 9.20 62.88 -54.73
CA ILE A 8 9.96 61.69 -55.14
C ILE A 8 9.29 61.03 -56.35
N LYS A 9 10.03 60.14 -57.04
CA LYS A 9 9.47 59.34 -58.13
C LYS A 9 8.29 58.54 -57.57
N ARG A 10 7.19 58.44 -58.34
CA ARG A 10 5.99 57.75 -57.89
C ARG A 10 5.42 56.85 -58.97
N ARG A 11 4.87 55.71 -58.58
CA ARG A 11 4.01 54.89 -59.43
C ARG A 11 2.58 55.02 -58.94
N ALA A 12 1.65 55.30 -59.86
CA ALA A 12 0.24 55.48 -59.54
C ALA A 12 -0.40 54.20 -58.97
N SER A 13 -1.49 54.34 -58.23
CA SER A 13 -2.18 53.24 -57.55
C SER A 13 -2.73 52.15 -58.48
N THR A 14 -3.00 52.48 -59.75
CA THR A 14 -3.42 51.55 -60.79
C THR A 14 -2.25 50.92 -61.56
N GLY A 15 -1.01 51.30 -61.27
CA GLY A 15 0.19 50.75 -61.91
C GLY A 15 0.57 49.36 -61.40
N ALA A 16 1.57 48.72 -62.00
CA ALA A 16 2.04 47.39 -61.59
C ALA A 16 2.70 47.38 -60.19
N SER A 17 2.66 46.24 -59.51
CA SER A 17 3.46 45.96 -58.30
C SER A 17 4.94 45.74 -58.67
N GLY A 18 5.85 45.99 -57.73
CA GLY A 18 7.28 45.76 -57.82
C GLY A 18 8.11 47.04 -57.97
N ALA A 19 9.42 46.90 -57.74
CA ALA A 19 10.39 47.99 -57.84
C ALA A 19 10.37 48.68 -59.22
N PRO A 20 10.74 49.96 -59.31
CA PRO A 20 11.13 50.59 -60.57
C PRO A 20 12.24 49.79 -61.27
N THR A 21 12.17 49.69 -62.59
CA THR A 21 13.19 48.99 -63.41
C THR A 21 14.55 49.69 -63.39
N SER A 22 14.58 50.97 -63.02
CA SER A 22 15.79 51.74 -62.79
C SER A 22 15.52 52.97 -61.92
N LEU A 23 16.54 53.32 -61.13
CA LEU A 23 16.66 54.56 -60.36
C LEU A 23 18.06 55.13 -60.54
N LYS A 24 18.24 56.43 -60.31
CA LYS A 24 19.56 57.02 -60.11
C LYS A 24 20.08 56.69 -58.72
N SER A 25 21.40 56.72 -58.55
CA SER A 25 22.01 56.56 -57.23
C SER A 25 21.43 57.61 -56.27
N GLY A 26 20.92 57.18 -55.12
CA GLY A 26 20.28 58.06 -54.14
C GLY A 26 18.82 58.42 -54.43
N GLU A 27 18.26 58.03 -55.57
CA GLU A 27 16.88 58.38 -55.93
C GLU A 27 15.87 57.57 -55.12
N LEU A 28 14.89 58.27 -54.55
CA LEU A 28 13.75 57.67 -53.86
C LEU A 28 12.57 57.49 -54.81
N ALA A 29 11.88 56.36 -54.69
CA ALA A 29 10.66 56.09 -55.45
C ALA A 29 9.60 55.41 -54.58
N PHE A 30 8.36 55.88 -54.62
CA PHE A 30 7.24 55.28 -53.90
C PHE A 30 6.24 54.63 -54.85
N ASN A 31 5.81 53.40 -54.56
CA ASN A 31 4.73 52.77 -55.29
C ASN A 31 3.40 52.95 -54.54
N GLU A 32 2.42 53.59 -55.19
CA GLU A 32 1.09 53.81 -54.62
C GLU A 32 0.14 52.64 -54.92
N ASN A 33 0.58 51.56 -55.57
CA ASN A 33 -0.24 50.36 -55.81
C ASN A 33 -0.78 49.79 -54.48
N ALA A 34 -2.03 49.31 -54.46
CA ALA A 34 -2.69 48.80 -53.25
C ALA A 34 -1.93 47.64 -52.59
N SER A 35 -1.36 46.75 -53.40
CA SER A 35 -0.62 45.56 -52.96
C SER A 35 0.88 45.82 -52.79
N ASP A 36 1.35 47.02 -53.12
CA ASP A 36 2.78 47.38 -53.09
C ASP A 36 2.99 48.84 -52.69
N LYS A 37 2.81 49.11 -51.40
CA LYS A 37 3.01 50.41 -50.75
C LYS A 37 4.45 50.58 -50.27
N GLN A 38 5.41 50.39 -51.17
CA GLN A 38 6.84 50.36 -50.83
C GLN A 38 7.56 51.64 -51.26
N LEU A 39 8.50 52.07 -50.41
CA LEU A 39 9.52 53.07 -50.70
C LEU A 39 10.79 52.35 -51.12
N TYR A 40 11.25 52.66 -52.31
CA TYR A 40 12.45 52.17 -52.92
C TYR A 40 13.55 53.23 -52.90
N TYR A 41 14.79 52.77 -52.87
CA TYR A 41 16.00 53.56 -52.92
C TYR A 41 16.93 52.99 -54.00
N GLY A 42 17.43 53.85 -54.87
CA GLY A 42 18.50 53.50 -55.80
C GLY A 42 19.82 53.35 -55.05
N TYR A 43 20.25 52.12 -54.82
CA TYR A 43 21.49 51.80 -54.13
C TYR A 43 22.64 51.56 -55.12
N GLY A 44 23.84 51.96 -54.71
CA GLY A 44 25.06 51.89 -55.52
C GLY A 44 25.10 52.89 -56.69
N ASP A 45 26.22 52.92 -57.39
CA ASP A 45 26.45 53.75 -58.58
C ASP A 45 27.29 52.93 -59.58
N ASP A 46 26.82 52.84 -60.83
CA ASP A 46 27.51 52.16 -61.93
C ASP A 46 28.68 52.96 -62.53
N GLY A 47 29.01 54.10 -61.92
CA GLY A 47 29.98 55.07 -62.42
C GLY A 47 29.38 56.10 -63.38
N SER A 48 28.08 56.00 -63.69
CA SER A 48 27.32 56.93 -64.53
C SER A 48 26.11 57.53 -63.80
N GLY A 49 26.05 57.38 -62.48
CA GLY A 49 24.99 57.88 -61.62
C GLY A 49 23.72 57.02 -61.64
N ASN A 50 23.71 55.86 -62.33
CA ASN A 50 22.61 54.92 -62.23
C ASN A 50 22.81 54.02 -61.02
N ALA A 51 21.72 53.73 -60.32
CA ALA A 51 21.76 52.76 -59.24
C ALA A 51 22.11 51.37 -59.79
N THR A 52 23.00 50.65 -59.11
CA THR A 52 23.34 49.27 -59.46
C THR A 52 22.30 48.27 -58.94
N SER A 53 21.53 48.67 -57.92
CA SER A 53 20.37 47.94 -57.42
C SER A 53 19.26 48.90 -56.98
N VAL A 54 18.02 48.40 -56.95
CA VAL A 54 16.89 49.13 -56.36
C VAL A 54 16.44 48.35 -55.13
N GLU A 55 16.63 48.93 -53.96
CA GLU A 55 16.33 48.29 -52.67
C GLU A 55 15.04 48.84 -52.09
N THR A 56 14.21 47.98 -51.51
CA THR A 56 13.11 48.44 -50.64
C THR A 56 13.71 48.93 -49.32
N ILE A 57 13.34 50.14 -48.90
CA ILE A 57 13.80 50.72 -47.62
C ILE A 57 12.67 51.08 -46.65
N ALA A 58 11.41 51.09 -47.10
CA ALA A 58 10.23 51.20 -46.23
C ALA A 58 8.97 50.69 -46.93
N GLY A 59 7.87 50.52 -46.19
CA GLY A 59 6.56 50.16 -46.74
C GLY A 59 5.79 49.16 -45.88
N SER A 60 4.55 48.86 -46.26
CA SER A 60 3.62 48.03 -45.46
C SER A 60 4.07 46.58 -45.22
N VAL A 61 5.08 46.07 -45.96
CA VAL A 61 5.58 44.69 -45.86
C VAL A 61 7.07 44.63 -45.42
N PHE A 62 7.70 45.76 -45.12
CA PHE A 62 9.15 45.84 -44.80
C PHE A 62 9.55 45.06 -43.52
N VAL A 63 8.60 44.77 -42.63
CA VAL A 63 8.85 44.08 -41.35
C VAL A 63 9.24 42.60 -41.52
N ARG A 64 8.97 41.98 -42.69
CA ARG A 64 9.29 40.55 -42.92
C ARG A 64 10.79 40.23 -42.88
N GLY A 65 11.67 41.20 -43.13
CA GLY A 65 13.11 41.00 -43.10
C GLY A 65 13.72 41.02 -41.69
N GLN A 66 13.04 41.65 -40.73
CA GLN A 66 13.56 41.83 -39.36
C GLN A 66 12.86 40.93 -38.33
N VAL A 67 11.68 40.41 -38.64
CA VAL A 67 11.01 39.40 -37.80
C VAL A 67 10.80 38.12 -38.62
N SER A 68 11.75 37.20 -38.47
CA SER A 68 11.73 35.86 -39.06
C SER A 68 11.22 34.88 -38.02
N ALA A 69 9.97 34.46 -38.15
CA ALA A 69 9.42 33.32 -37.43
C ALA A 69 8.85 32.35 -38.46
N ASP A 70 9.33 31.12 -38.44
CA ASP A 70 8.78 30.03 -39.25
C ASP A 70 7.62 29.35 -38.50
N SER A 71 6.83 28.55 -39.21
CA SER A 71 5.72 27.78 -38.64
C SER A 71 6.15 26.77 -37.57
N SER A 72 7.44 26.51 -37.41
CA SER A 72 8.00 25.70 -36.32
C SER A 72 8.36 26.52 -35.06
N SER A 73 8.33 27.85 -35.12
CA SER A 73 8.68 28.76 -34.01
C SER A 73 7.47 29.43 -33.33
N GLY A 74 6.26 29.27 -33.88
CA GLY A 74 5.00 29.62 -33.21
C GLY A 74 4.53 31.07 -33.36
N VAL A 75 5.33 31.97 -33.96
CA VAL A 75 4.94 33.37 -34.22
C VAL A 75 4.59 33.56 -35.71
N SER A 76 3.42 34.12 -35.99
CA SER A 76 3.01 34.57 -37.32
C SER A 76 2.80 36.08 -37.32
N TYR A 77 3.17 36.74 -38.42
CA TYR A 77 2.94 38.17 -38.61
C TYR A 77 1.97 38.39 -39.78
N ALA A 78 0.83 39.02 -39.50
CA ALA A 78 -0.18 39.34 -40.49
C ALA A 78 0.10 40.73 -41.09
N SER A 79 0.75 40.77 -42.25
CA SER A 79 1.15 42.04 -42.89
C SER A 79 -0.02 42.93 -43.33
N GLY A 80 -1.22 42.38 -43.48
CA GLY A 80 -2.43 43.15 -43.79
C GLY A 80 -2.99 43.96 -42.61
N THR A 81 -2.75 43.51 -41.37
CA THR A 81 -3.27 44.14 -40.14
C THR A 81 -2.17 44.66 -39.22
N GLY A 82 -0.91 44.28 -39.44
CA GLY A 82 0.21 44.59 -38.55
C GLY A 82 0.23 43.78 -37.26
N GLU A 83 -0.61 42.74 -37.17
CA GLU A 83 -0.75 41.92 -35.97
C GLU A 83 0.36 40.86 -35.88
N PHE A 84 0.95 40.72 -34.69
CA PHE A 84 1.73 39.55 -34.32
C PHE A 84 0.81 38.58 -33.59
N SER A 85 0.64 37.39 -34.16
CA SER A 85 -0.20 36.34 -33.60
C SER A 85 0.66 35.12 -33.30
N LEU A 86 0.27 34.35 -32.29
CA LEU A 86 0.86 33.05 -32.01
C LEU A 86 -0.11 32.00 -32.54
N ALA A 87 0.30 31.22 -33.53
CA ALA A 87 -0.54 30.15 -34.07
C ALA A 87 -0.56 28.93 -33.13
N SER A 88 0.58 28.63 -32.52
CA SER A 88 0.79 27.63 -31.46
C SER A 88 2.11 27.90 -30.74
N ILE A 89 2.31 27.35 -29.55
CA ILE A 89 3.61 27.37 -28.86
C ILE A 89 4.09 25.93 -28.73
N PRO A 90 5.12 25.51 -29.49
CA PRO A 90 5.69 24.17 -29.34
C PRO A 90 6.26 23.98 -27.93
N ASN A 91 6.11 22.79 -27.36
CA ASN A 91 6.66 22.50 -26.03
C ASN A 91 8.17 22.73 -25.93
N SER A 92 8.92 22.49 -27.00
CA SER A 92 10.36 22.75 -27.06
C SER A 92 10.74 24.21 -26.89
N SER A 93 9.79 25.14 -27.07
CA SER A 93 9.98 26.58 -26.89
C SER A 93 9.69 27.04 -25.46
N LEU A 94 9.14 26.18 -24.61
CA LEU A 94 8.91 26.47 -23.20
C LEU A 94 10.15 26.12 -22.37
N ALA A 95 10.53 26.99 -21.43
CA ALA A 95 11.66 26.75 -20.52
C ALA A 95 11.50 25.45 -19.73
N ASN A 96 10.25 25.13 -19.37
CA ASN A 96 9.83 23.82 -18.88
C ASN A 96 8.88 23.23 -19.92
N SER A 97 9.26 22.13 -20.56
CA SER A 97 8.47 21.47 -21.59
C SER A 97 7.61 20.32 -21.05
N ALA A 98 7.70 20.02 -19.76
CA ALA A 98 7.00 18.94 -19.07
C ALA A 98 6.76 19.21 -17.57
N ILE A 99 5.81 18.48 -16.98
CA ILE A 99 5.59 18.33 -15.53
C ILE A 99 5.97 16.90 -15.09
N THR A 100 6.38 16.71 -13.84
CA THR A 100 6.61 15.37 -13.28
C THR A 100 5.44 14.97 -12.40
N LEU A 101 4.79 13.85 -12.71
CA LEU A 101 3.69 13.28 -11.94
C LEU A 101 4.11 11.88 -11.47
N ASN A 102 4.21 11.67 -10.15
CA ASN A 102 4.68 10.42 -9.53
C ASN A 102 5.98 9.86 -10.18
N GLY A 103 6.93 10.74 -10.49
CA GLY A 103 8.20 10.36 -11.13
C GLY A 103 8.18 10.24 -12.65
N SER A 104 7.00 10.32 -13.30
CA SER A 104 6.86 10.28 -14.76
C SER A 104 6.79 11.68 -15.36
N SER A 105 7.58 11.95 -16.40
CA SER A 105 7.54 13.23 -17.13
C SER A 105 6.36 13.24 -18.11
N VAL A 106 5.52 14.27 -18.03
CA VAL A 106 4.37 14.51 -18.92
C VAL A 106 4.58 15.84 -19.63
N SER A 107 4.77 15.79 -20.94
CA SER A 107 4.93 16.99 -21.78
C SER A 107 3.73 17.93 -21.63
N LEU A 108 3.96 19.25 -21.61
CA LEU A 108 2.87 20.22 -21.52
C LEU A 108 1.91 20.09 -22.72
N GLY A 109 0.60 20.06 -22.50
CA GLY A 109 -0.36 19.77 -23.59
C GLY A 109 -0.36 18.32 -24.11
N GLY A 110 0.50 17.45 -23.56
CA GLY A 110 0.35 16.00 -23.68
C GLY A 110 -0.65 15.47 -22.66
N THR A 111 -1.20 14.29 -22.94
CA THR A 111 -2.03 13.54 -21.98
C THR A 111 -1.30 12.29 -21.55
N ALA A 112 -1.28 12.02 -20.25
CA ALA A 112 -0.80 10.76 -19.70
C ALA A 112 -1.89 10.14 -18.84
N THR A 113 -2.13 8.84 -19.02
CA THR A 113 -2.94 8.05 -18.10
C THR A 113 -2.02 7.51 -17.03
N ILE A 114 -2.13 8.04 -15.81
CA ILE A 114 -1.43 7.50 -14.66
C ILE A 114 -2.33 6.44 -14.08
N ASP A 115 -2.05 5.17 -14.39
CA ASP A 115 -2.72 4.06 -13.73
C ASP A 115 -2.34 4.11 -12.25
N SER A 116 -3.29 4.60 -11.47
CA SER A 116 -3.20 4.76 -10.02
C SER A 116 -3.96 3.65 -9.32
N SER A 117 -4.36 2.62 -10.05
CA SER A 117 -5.06 1.49 -9.48
C SER A 117 -4.10 0.51 -8.80
N LEU A 118 -4.59 -0.13 -7.75
CA LEU A 118 -3.92 -1.24 -7.08
C LEU A 118 -4.74 -2.50 -7.31
N ASN A 119 -4.16 -3.48 -8.00
CA ASN A 119 -4.75 -4.80 -8.13
C ASN A 119 -4.39 -5.64 -6.90
N VAL A 120 -5.41 -6.14 -6.20
CA VAL A 120 -5.28 -6.97 -4.99
C VAL A 120 -5.81 -8.36 -5.31
N SER A 121 -5.03 -9.40 -5.02
CA SER A 121 -5.43 -10.79 -5.21
C SER A 121 -5.02 -11.65 -4.02
N ASP A 122 -5.89 -12.59 -3.64
CA ASP A 122 -5.62 -13.65 -2.66
C ASP A 122 -5.18 -14.97 -3.32
N GLY A 123 -4.88 -14.94 -4.63
CA GLY A 123 -4.56 -16.11 -5.46
C GLY A 123 -5.79 -16.82 -6.05
N SER A 124 -7.00 -16.49 -5.60
CA SER A 124 -8.27 -17.06 -6.12
C SER A 124 -9.16 -15.99 -6.76
N ALA A 125 -9.36 -14.88 -6.07
CA ALA A 125 -10.08 -13.70 -6.54
C ALA A 125 -9.11 -12.54 -6.78
N SER A 126 -9.53 -11.59 -7.60
CA SER A 126 -8.82 -10.32 -7.81
C SER A 126 -9.80 -9.17 -7.80
N SER A 127 -9.37 -8.04 -7.25
CA SER A 127 -10.13 -6.80 -7.21
C SER A 127 -9.20 -5.63 -7.51
N THR A 128 -9.71 -4.65 -8.24
CA THR A 128 -8.98 -3.43 -8.57
C THR A 128 -9.48 -2.30 -7.69
N VAL A 129 -8.59 -1.72 -6.90
CA VAL A 129 -8.85 -0.47 -6.19
C VAL A 129 -8.51 0.65 -7.16
N ALA A 130 -9.51 1.39 -7.63
CA ALA A 130 -9.31 2.50 -8.54
C ALA A 130 -8.45 3.61 -7.91
N GLY A 131 -7.78 4.41 -8.74
CA GLY A 131 -7.03 5.58 -8.30
C GLY A 131 -7.87 6.53 -7.45
N GLY A 132 -7.36 6.88 -6.25
CA GLY A 132 -8.09 7.70 -5.28
C GLY A 132 -9.15 6.93 -4.46
N GLY A 133 -9.36 5.64 -4.73
CA GLY A 133 -10.14 4.75 -3.90
C GLY A 133 -9.40 4.37 -2.61
N THR A 134 -10.15 3.84 -1.64
CA THR A 134 -9.58 3.32 -0.39
C THR A 134 -9.61 1.80 -0.42
N LEU A 135 -8.45 1.17 -0.23
CA LEU A 135 -8.38 -0.24 0.12
C LEU A 135 -8.62 -0.38 1.63
N THR A 136 -9.72 -1.01 2.03
CA THR A 136 -9.98 -1.30 3.43
C THR A 136 -9.63 -2.75 3.72
N ILE A 137 -8.63 -2.97 4.57
CA ILE A 137 -8.39 -4.29 5.18
C ILE A 137 -9.19 -4.30 6.48
N GLN A 138 -10.16 -5.21 6.60
CA GLN A 138 -10.98 -5.35 7.79
C GLN A 138 -10.81 -6.76 8.35
N GLY A 139 -10.51 -6.85 9.65
CA GLY A 139 -10.62 -8.10 10.38
C GLY A 139 -12.06 -8.37 10.78
N THR A 140 -12.45 -9.64 10.80
CA THR A 140 -13.65 -10.05 11.53
C THR A 140 -13.28 -10.21 13.01
N SER A 141 -14.24 -10.00 13.92
CA SER A 141 -14.01 -10.20 15.34
C SER A 141 -13.51 -11.64 15.60
N ASN A 142 -12.47 -11.77 16.45
CA ASN A 142 -11.82 -13.03 16.83
C ASN A 142 -10.91 -13.68 15.76
N GLU A 143 -10.71 -13.05 14.60
CA GLU A 143 -9.89 -13.62 13.53
C GLU A 143 -8.58 -12.85 13.35
N VAL A 144 -8.66 -11.54 13.09
CA VAL A 144 -7.48 -10.66 13.00
C VAL A 144 -7.78 -9.25 13.53
N THR A 145 -6.77 -8.60 14.07
CA THR A 145 -6.77 -7.16 14.37
C THR A 145 -6.05 -6.42 13.26
N VAL A 146 -6.58 -5.25 12.89
CA VAL A 146 -5.99 -4.37 11.89
C VAL A 146 -5.82 -2.99 12.52
N ASP A 147 -4.59 -2.51 12.59
CA ASP A 147 -4.27 -1.14 13.01
C ASP A 147 -3.59 -0.38 11.87
N ASN A 148 -3.98 0.88 11.71
CA ASN A 148 -3.35 1.79 10.76
C ASN A 148 -2.91 3.05 11.50
N SER A 149 -1.62 3.14 11.76
CA SER A 149 -1.01 4.27 12.45
C SER A 149 0.32 4.63 11.80
N SER A 150 0.58 5.93 11.66
CA SER A 150 1.86 6.46 11.16
C SER A 150 2.36 5.82 9.85
N ASN A 151 1.47 5.69 8.85
CA ASN A 151 1.78 5.07 7.55
C ASN A 151 2.17 3.58 7.62
N THR A 152 1.93 2.92 8.74
CA THR A 152 2.12 1.48 8.92
C THR A 152 0.78 0.81 9.08
N LEU A 153 0.56 -0.26 8.30
CA LEU A 153 -0.57 -1.15 8.45
C LEU A 153 -0.08 -2.40 9.18
N THR A 154 -0.60 -2.65 10.37
CA THR A 154 -0.31 -3.86 11.15
C THR A 154 -1.51 -4.79 11.08
N VAL A 155 -1.25 -6.05 10.73
CA VAL A 155 -2.23 -7.13 10.76
C VAL A 155 -1.73 -8.19 11.74
N GLY A 156 -2.53 -8.51 12.74
CA GLY A 156 -2.18 -9.44 13.81
C GLY A 156 -3.37 -10.27 14.29
N LEU A 157 -3.15 -11.06 15.32
CA LEU A 157 -4.23 -11.73 16.05
C LEU A 157 -4.77 -10.81 17.15
N PRO A 158 -6.05 -10.95 17.54
CA PRO A 158 -6.55 -10.32 18.76
C PRO A 158 -5.88 -10.89 20.01
N ASP A 159 -5.95 -10.16 21.14
CA ASP A 159 -5.45 -10.62 22.44
C ASP A 159 -6.12 -11.94 22.87
N ASP A 160 -7.42 -12.05 22.60
CA ASP A 160 -8.22 -13.27 22.81
C ASP A 160 -8.53 -13.95 21.48
N VAL A 161 -7.88 -15.08 21.23
CA VAL A 161 -8.07 -15.88 20.00
C VAL A 161 -9.04 -17.02 20.28
N THR A 162 -10.18 -17.03 19.58
CA THR A 162 -11.15 -18.13 19.62
C THR A 162 -11.02 -18.97 18.34
N ILE A 163 -10.51 -20.20 18.48
CA ILE A 163 -10.42 -21.14 17.36
C ILE A 163 -11.71 -21.95 17.29
N ALA A 164 -12.56 -21.67 16.28
CA ALA A 164 -13.83 -22.37 16.09
C ALA A 164 -13.68 -23.84 15.67
N GLY A 165 -12.50 -24.24 15.17
CA GLY A 165 -12.19 -25.59 14.73
C GLY A 165 -11.19 -26.33 15.64
N ASN A 166 -10.63 -27.42 15.13
CA ASN A 166 -9.56 -28.13 15.83
C ASN A 166 -8.29 -27.29 15.83
N LEU A 167 -7.78 -27.00 17.03
CA LEU A 167 -6.43 -26.49 17.16
C LEU A 167 -5.45 -27.67 17.06
N ILE A 168 -4.80 -27.81 15.90
CA ILE A 168 -3.64 -28.68 15.76
C ILE A 168 -2.42 -27.83 16.09
N VAL A 169 -1.88 -28.02 17.29
CA VAL A 169 -0.55 -27.48 17.63
C VAL A 169 0.46 -28.56 17.27
N SER A 170 1.13 -28.39 16.13
CA SER A 170 2.25 -29.26 15.74
C SER A 170 3.47 -29.06 16.63
N GLY A 171 3.58 -27.88 17.25
CA GLY A 171 4.52 -27.56 18.31
C GLY A 171 3.90 -27.66 19.71
N THR A 172 4.51 -26.98 20.68
CA THR A 172 4.06 -26.96 22.08
C THR A 172 3.05 -25.83 22.33
N ALA A 173 1.97 -26.13 23.07
CA ALA A 173 1.02 -25.12 23.55
C ALA A 173 1.36 -24.68 24.98
N THR A 174 1.27 -23.38 25.27
CA THR A 174 1.39 -22.82 26.63
C THR A 174 0.05 -22.16 26.99
N ILE A 175 -0.53 -22.53 28.14
CA ILE A 175 -1.82 -22.03 28.64
C ILE A 175 -1.59 -21.44 30.03
N ASN A 176 -1.87 -20.15 30.21
CA ASN A 176 -1.81 -19.51 31.51
C ASN A 176 -3.24 -19.39 32.09
N GLY A 177 -3.70 -20.35 32.91
CA GLY A 177 -5.07 -20.42 33.47
C GLY A 177 -5.39 -21.71 34.27
N ALA A 178 -6.64 -21.94 34.69
CA ALA A 178 -7.06 -23.08 35.52
C ALA A 178 -7.91 -24.16 34.77
N VAL A 179 -7.53 -25.42 34.99
CA VAL A 179 -8.03 -26.72 34.47
C VAL A 179 -7.49 -27.17 33.11
N THR A 180 -6.84 -28.35 33.16
CA THR A 180 -6.23 -29.09 32.05
C THR A 180 -6.95 -30.44 31.92
N THR A 181 -7.53 -30.73 30.75
CA THR A 181 -8.11 -32.06 30.44
C THR A 181 -7.16 -32.83 29.54
N VAL A 182 -6.82 -34.07 29.90
CA VAL A 182 -5.89 -34.92 29.15
C VAL A 182 -6.61 -36.15 28.61
N ASN A 183 -6.77 -36.23 27.28
CA ASN A 183 -7.25 -37.41 26.59
C ASN A 183 -6.06 -38.11 25.93
N SER A 184 -5.56 -39.18 26.55
CA SER A 184 -4.42 -39.93 26.04
C SER A 184 -4.66 -41.42 26.09
N THR A 185 -4.06 -42.16 25.16
CA THR A 185 -3.98 -43.63 25.23
C THR A 185 -3.07 -44.07 26.38
N THR A 186 -2.04 -43.27 26.69
CA THR A 186 -1.13 -43.47 27.82
C THR A 186 -0.87 -42.15 28.51
N LEU A 187 -1.12 -42.08 29.82
CA LEU A 187 -0.69 -40.98 30.68
C LEU A 187 0.47 -41.45 31.55
N THR A 188 1.67 -40.91 31.33
CA THR A 188 2.80 -41.06 32.24
C THR A 188 2.89 -39.81 33.12
N VAL A 189 2.99 -40.00 34.43
CA VAL A 189 3.20 -38.93 35.40
C VAL A 189 4.53 -39.19 36.07
N ASP A 190 5.52 -38.32 35.83
CA ASP A 190 6.87 -38.48 36.37
C ASP A 190 7.04 -37.80 37.75
N ASP A 191 6.03 -37.05 38.18
CA ASP A 191 6.00 -36.38 39.48
C ASP A 191 6.03 -37.39 40.64
N LYS A 192 6.75 -37.05 41.73
CA LYS A 192 6.86 -37.93 42.92
C LYS A 192 5.51 -38.13 43.63
N ASN A 193 4.66 -37.10 43.62
CA ASN A 193 3.39 -37.06 44.32
C ASN A 193 2.28 -36.52 43.39
N ILE A 194 1.06 -37.02 43.57
CA ILE A 194 -0.15 -36.48 42.93
C ILE A 194 -1.02 -35.89 44.02
N GLU A 195 -1.20 -34.57 44.01
CA GLU A 195 -2.11 -33.87 44.92
C GLU A 195 -3.52 -33.82 44.33
N LEU A 196 -4.50 -34.28 45.11
CA LEU A 196 -5.91 -34.35 44.70
C LEU A 196 -6.73 -33.45 45.62
N GLY A 197 -7.75 -32.77 45.07
CA GLY A 197 -8.62 -31.89 45.85
C GLY A 197 -7.94 -30.60 46.33
N SER A 198 -6.88 -30.15 45.63
CA SER A 198 -6.18 -28.90 45.94
C SER A 198 -7.13 -27.71 45.76
N VAL A 199 -7.52 -27.10 46.87
CA VAL A 199 -8.36 -25.91 46.96
C VAL A 199 -7.75 -24.93 47.95
N ALA A 200 -8.18 -23.66 47.93
CA ALA A 200 -7.61 -22.61 48.78
C ALA A 200 -7.63 -22.94 50.28
N THR A 201 -8.67 -23.65 50.77
CA THR A 201 -8.76 -24.12 52.16
C THR A 201 -9.26 -25.57 52.20
N PRO A 202 -8.37 -26.58 52.22
CA PRO A 202 -8.75 -27.99 52.24
C PRO A 202 -9.42 -28.41 53.56
N THR A 203 -10.45 -29.24 53.46
CA THR A 203 -11.17 -29.92 54.55
C THR A 203 -11.59 -31.31 54.09
N ASP A 204 -11.99 -32.21 54.99
CA ASP A 204 -12.53 -33.53 54.59
C ASP A 204 -13.77 -33.40 53.71
N THR A 205 -14.54 -32.34 53.91
CA THR A 205 -15.67 -31.99 53.04
C THR A 205 -15.22 -31.63 51.61
N THR A 206 -14.11 -30.88 51.43
CA THR A 206 -13.61 -30.54 50.08
C THR A 206 -12.86 -31.71 49.42
N ALA A 207 -12.40 -32.68 50.21
CA ALA A 207 -11.77 -33.90 49.73
C ALA A 207 -12.77 -35.03 49.43
N ASP A 208 -14.01 -34.94 49.93
CA ASP A 208 -15.01 -36.00 49.81
C ASP A 208 -15.24 -36.43 48.35
N GLY A 209 -15.15 -37.73 48.10
CA GLY A 209 -15.24 -38.34 46.77
C GLY A 209 -14.00 -38.18 45.90
N GLY A 210 -12.96 -37.45 46.35
CA GLY A 210 -11.68 -37.31 45.67
C GLY A 210 -10.96 -38.64 45.52
N GLY A 211 -10.32 -38.88 44.36
CA GLY A 211 -9.61 -40.12 44.11
C GLY A 211 -9.54 -40.53 42.64
N LEU A 212 -9.38 -41.83 42.42
CA LEU A 212 -9.25 -42.42 41.09
C LEU A 212 -10.50 -43.22 40.74
N THR A 213 -10.91 -43.11 39.48
CA THR A 213 -11.96 -43.94 38.90
C THR A 213 -11.43 -44.57 37.63
N LEU A 214 -11.37 -45.90 37.62
CA LEU A 214 -11.14 -46.68 36.41
C LEU A 214 -12.49 -47.13 35.86
N LEU A 215 -12.76 -46.78 34.61
CA LEU A 215 -14.03 -47.10 33.96
C LEU A 215 -14.11 -48.58 33.55
N GLY A 216 -15.31 -49.14 33.63
CA GLY A 216 -15.65 -50.50 33.18
C GLY A 216 -17.16 -50.71 33.23
N ALA A 217 -17.65 -51.95 33.06
CA ALA A 217 -19.09 -52.25 33.18
C ALA A 217 -19.67 -51.81 34.54
N THR A 218 -18.85 -51.91 35.59
CA THR A 218 -18.97 -51.15 36.83
C THR A 218 -17.66 -50.43 37.10
N ASN A 219 -17.75 -49.14 37.46
CA ASN A 219 -16.60 -48.31 37.78
C ASN A 219 -15.85 -48.89 38.99
N LYS A 220 -14.53 -48.88 38.88
CA LYS A 220 -13.63 -49.33 39.92
C LYS A 220 -13.02 -48.08 40.53
N THR A 221 -13.17 -47.90 41.83
CA THR A 221 -12.87 -46.64 42.48
C THR A 221 -11.96 -46.83 43.66
N ILE A 222 -11.07 -45.85 43.83
CA ILE A 222 -10.32 -45.58 45.04
C ILE A 222 -10.73 -44.17 45.44
N LYS A 223 -11.49 -44.00 46.53
CA LYS A 223 -12.05 -42.70 46.91
C LYS A 223 -11.89 -42.40 48.39
N TRP A 224 -11.56 -41.16 48.71
CA TRP A 224 -11.76 -40.62 50.06
C TRP A 224 -13.26 -40.46 50.29
N LEU A 225 -13.78 -40.99 51.39
CA LEU A 225 -15.17 -40.81 51.81
C LEU A 225 -15.19 -40.15 53.18
N ASN A 226 -15.68 -38.91 53.24
CA ASN A 226 -15.82 -38.15 54.49
C ASN A 226 -16.80 -38.81 55.46
N ALA A 227 -17.77 -39.58 54.97
CA ALA A 227 -18.71 -40.30 55.83
C ALA A 227 -18.05 -41.42 56.65
N THR A 228 -16.90 -41.91 56.22
CA THR A 228 -16.19 -43.04 56.83
C THR A 228 -14.73 -42.71 57.17
N ASP A 229 -14.30 -41.47 56.97
CA ASP A 229 -12.94 -40.96 57.19
C ASP A 229 -11.83 -41.87 56.66
N CYS A 230 -12.05 -42.48 55.49
CA CYS A 230 -11.08 -43.41 54.93
C CYS A 230 -11.10 -43.49 53.40
N TRP A 231 -9.97 -43.98 52.86
CA TRP A 231 -9.89 -44.45 51.48
C TRP A 231 -10.65 -45.75 51.32
N THR A 232 -11.67 -45.71 50.46
CA THR A 232 -12.54 -46.84 50.17
C THR A 232 -12.24 -47.37 48.78
N PHE A 233 -11.98 -48.68 48.73
CA PHE A 233 -11.83 -49.45 47.50
C PHE A 233 -13.11 -50.24 47.28
N ASN A 234 -13.73 -50.08 46.11
CA ASN A 234 -14.92 -50.87 45.78
C ASN A 234 -14.59 -52.19 45.05
N GLN A 235 -13.32 -52.46 44.84
CA GLN A 235 -12.79 -53.72 44.31
C GLN A 235 -11.80 -54.32 45.32
N PRO A 236 -11.63 -55.66 45.33
CA PRO A 236 -10.59 -56.29 46.12
C PRO A 236 -9.19 -55.80 45.73
N ILE A 237 -8.31 -55.65 46.74
CA ILE A 237 -6.89 -55.37 46.52
C ILE A 237 -6.12 -56.69 46.60
N ASN A 238 -5.38 -57.02 45.53
CA ASN A 238 -4.50 -58.18 45.51
C ASN A 238 -3.03 -57.74 45.64
N ILE A 239 -2.38 -58.12 46.74
CA ILE A 239 -0.96 -57.83 47.00
C ILE A 239 -0.16 -59.08 46.62
N THR A 240 0.55 -59.02 45.49
CA THR A 240 1.25 -60.18 44.92
C THR A 240 2.69 -60.35 45.42
N SER A 241 3.25 -59.33 46.07
CA SER A 241 4.58 -59.35 46.71
C SER A 241 4.64 -58.30 47.84
N GLY A 242 5.53 -58.50 48.81
CA GLY A 242 5.53 -57.72 50.06
C GLY A 242 4.40 -58.13 51.02
N GLY A 243 4.03 -57.23 51.93
CA GLY A 243 3.03 -57.49 52.96
C GLY A 243 2.29 -56.23 53.39
N LEU A 244 1.07 -56.37 53.90
CA LEU A 244 0.31 -55.26 54.48
C LEU A 244 0.95 -54.88 55.82
N LYS A 245 1.25 -53.59 56.00
CA LYS A 245 1.74 -53.05 57.28
C LYS A 245 0.73 -52.08 57.87
N ILE A 246 0.57 -52.12 59.20
CA ILE A 246 -0.23 -51.16 59.98
C ILE A 246 0.69 -50.61 61.07
N GLY A 247 0.86 -49.29 61.16
CA GLY A 247 1.73 -48.67 62.17
C GLY A 247 3.20 -49.12 62.11
N GLY A 248 3.69 -49.57 60.96
CA GLY A 248 5.03 -50.12 60.77
C GLY A 248 5.18 -51.63 61.02
N THR A 249 4.17 -52.28 61.59
CA THR A 249 4.14 -53.74 61.81
C THR A 249 3.54 -54.45 60.59
N GLU A 250 4.25 -55.44 60.05
CA GLU A 250 3.71 -56.31 59.00
C GLU A 250 2.68 -57.30 59.58
N VAL A 251 1.44 -57.17 59.11
CA VAL A 251 0.28 -57.94 59.60
C VAL A 251 -0.14 -59.05 58.65
N ILE A 252 0.22 -58.97 57.37
CA ILE A 252 0.01 -60.02 56.36
C ILE A 252 1.28 -60.15 55.53
N ASN A 253 1.79 -61.36 55.34
CA ASN A 253 2.89 -61.66 54.42
C ASN A 253 2.72 -63.06 53.80
N SER A 254 3.63 -63.46 52.92
CA SER A 254 3.56 -64.74 52.19
C SER A 254 3.51 -65.98 53.10
N SER A 255 3.90 -65.86 54.37
CA SER A 255 3.89 -66.94 55.37
C SER A 255 2.88 -66.72 56.51
N ARG A 256 2.17 -65.59 56.51
CA ARG A 256 1.20 -65.21 57.55
C ARG A 256 -0.13 -64.86 56.89
N SER A 257 -1.05 -65.82 56.94
CA SER A 257 -2.45 -65.63 56.58
C SER A 257 -3.26 -65.32 57.83
N LEU A 258 -4.09 -64.28 57.77
CA LEU A 258 -5.08 -63.98 58.80
C LEU A 258 -6.30 -64.88 58.52
N ILE A 259 -6.31 -66.08 59.10
CA ILE A 259 -7.48 -66.97 59.03
C ILE A 259 -8.37 -66.65 60.21
N ASN A 260 -9.55 -66.10 59.93
CA ASN A 260 -10.61 -65.88 60.93
C ASN A 260 -10.19 -65.00 62.13
N MET A 261 -9.25 -64.09 61.91
CA MET A 261 -8.82 -63.11 62.91
C MET A 261 -9.69 -61.85 62.82
N VAL A 262 -10.28 -61.44 63.94
CA VAL A 262 -10.70 -60.06 64.14
C VAL A 262 -9.43 -59.29 64.52
N ILE A 263 -8.96 -58.38 63.66
CA ILE A 263 -7.92 -57.44 64.07
C ILE A 263 -8.62 -56.34 64.86
N ASP A 264 -8.94 -56.67 66.10
CA ASP A 264 -9.14 -55.65 67.12
C ASP A 264 -7.71 -55.19 67.46
N GLY A 265 -7.24 -54.08 66.83
CA GLY A 265 -5.93 -53.44 67.15
C GLY A 265 -5.68 -51.97 67.57
N GLY A 266 -6.44 -50.89 67.23
CA GLY A 266 -6.17 -49.51 67.74
C GLY A 266 -7.37 -48.79 68.37
N THR A 267 -7.54 -48.98 69.69
CA THR A 267 -8.79 -48.81 70.48
C THR A 267 -10.01 -49.35 69.74
N PHE A 268 -10.38 -50.56 70.12
CA PHE A 268 -11.56 -51.28 69.63
C PHE A 268 -12.84 -50.51 69.90
#